data_AF-A0A1B9H4D9-F1
#
_entry.id   AF-A0A1B9H4D9-F1
#
_cell.length_a   1.000
_cell.length_b   1.000
_cell.length_c   1.000
_cell.angle_alpha   90.00
_cell.angle_beta   90.00
_cell.angle_gamma   90.00
#
_symmetry.space_group_name_H-M   'P 1'
#
loop_
_entity.id
_entity.type
_entity.pdbx_description
1 polymer ?
#
loop_
_entity_poly.entity_id
_entity_poly.type
_entity_poly.pdbx_seq_one_letter_code
_entity_poly.pdbx_strand_id
1 'polypeptide(L)'
;MPSIAVNAFMGFFTLMTYTAVEQGGLGFPVSIIGVMSACSTVLYLIFSPMIIPLLNRRLNARDSLSVVVAALPVESLIVPIAQAAATQGRMWTWSMLAVQLPLYNYHLIGWSLNDTWVAACFEYFPELLASGSAFVMIAGAVERGLGPVISG
;
A
#
# COMPACT_ATOMS: atom_id res chain seq x y z
N MET A 1 -13.92 -10.82 2.22
CA MET A 1 -12.81 -11.06 3.17
C MET A 1 -11.76 -9.99 2.90
N PRO A 2 -11.60 -8.94 3.73
CA PRO A 2 -10.46 -8.05 3.57
C PRO A 2 -9.26 -8.62 4.34
N SER A 3 -8.06 -8.20 3.96
CA SER A 3 -6.80 -8.28 4.72
C SER A 3 -6.00 -9.59 4.71
N ILE A 4 -5.12 -9.74 3.71
CA ILE A 4 -3.82 -10.44 3.88
C ILE A 4 -2.67 -9.69 3.15
N ALA A 5 -2.96 -8.84 2.15
CA ALA A 5 -1.93 -8.15 1.34
C ALA A 5 -1.37 -6.83 1.91
N VAL A 6 -1.95 -6.31 2.99
CA VAL A 6 -1.63 -5.02 3.64
C VAL A 6 -0.20 -4.96 4.24
N ASN A 7 0.53 -6.08 4.31
CA ASN A 7 1.72 -6.20 5.16
C ASN A 7 3.09 -5.99 4.47
N ALA A 8 3.23 -5.98 3.13
CA ALA A 8 4.54 -5.76 2.46
C ALA A 8 5.08 -4.34 2.70
N PHE A 9 4.32 -3.36 2.23
CA PHE A 9 4.67 -1.96 2.38
C PHE A 9 4.62 -1.56 3.84
N MET A 10 3.68 -2.08 4.65
CA MET A 10 3.67 -1.80 6.07
C MET A 10 4.92 -2.36 6.77
N GLY A 11 5.43 -3.51 6.34
CA GLY A 11 6.71 -4.07 6.81
C GLY A 11 7.89 -3.17 6.46
N PHE A 12 8.02 -2.78 5.20
CA PHE A 12 9.08 -1.86 4.75
C PHE A 12 8.97 -0.48 5.42
N PHE A 13 7.77 0.07 5.49
CA PHE A 13 7.46 1.34 6.14
C PHE A 13 7.77 1.29 7.64
N THR A 14 7.46 0.18 8.32
CA THR A 14 7.80 -0.03 9.73
C THR A 14 9.31 -0.06 9.92
N LEU A 15 10.05 -0.76 9.06
CA LEU A 15 11.52 -0.78 9.12
C LEU A 15 12.11 0.61 8.86
N MET A 16 11.69 1.28 7.79
CA MET A 16 12.14 2.62 7.44
C MET A 16 11.83 3.64 8.56
N THR A 17 10.62 3.59 9.12
CA THR A 17 10.21 4.51 10.19
C THR A 17 10.94 4.23 11.51
N TYR A 18 11.26 2.97 11.80
CA TYR A 18 11.97 2.55 13.00
C TYR A 18 13.48 2.82 12.94
N THR A 19 14.12 2.55 11.81
CA THR A 19 15.57 2.70 11.62
C THR A 19 16.02 4.13 11.95
N ALA A 20 17.17 4.26 12.61
CA ALA A 20 17.70 5.55 13.04
C ALA A 20 18.01 6.47 11.83
N VAL A 21 17.95 7.78 12.03
CA VAL A 21 18.15 8.76 10.94
C VAL A 21 19.57 8.67 10.38
N GLU A 22 20.55 8.37 11.23
CA GLU A 22 21.96 8.18 10.86
C GLU A 22 22.17 6.97 9.93
N GLN A 23 21.23 6.03 9.94
CA GLN A 23 21.22 4.83 9.09
C GLN A 23 20.28 4.99 7.89
N GLY A 24 19.78 6.21 7.64
CA GLY A 24 18.85 6.50 6.54
C GLY A 24 17.40 6.15 6.85
N GLY A 25 17.01 5.93 8.10
CA GLY A 25 15.61 5.78 8.50
C GLY A 25 14.98 7.10 8.97
N LEU A 26 13.81 7.00 9.62
CA LEU A 26 13.10 8.16 10.18
C LEU A 26 13.18 8.24 11.72
N GLY A 27 13.70 7.21 12.39
CA GLY A 27 13.99 7.17 13.82
C GLY A 27 12.78 7.43 14.72
N PHE A 28 11.58 6.98 14.34
CA PHE A 28 10.39 7.11 15.17
C PHE A 28 10.32 6.01 16.24
N PRO A 29 9.79 6.33 17.44
CA PRO A 29 9.52 5.31 18.44
C PRO A 29 8.38 4.39 17.97
N VAL A 30 8.45 3.13 18.41
CA VAL A 30 7.47 2.07 18.07
C VAL A 30 6.02 2.48 18.35
N SER A 31 5.79 3.26 19.41
CA SER A 31 4.45 3.78 19.74
C SER A 31 3.87 4.67 18.65
N ILE A 32 4.68 5.55 18.05
CA ILE A 32 4.24 6.44 16.96
C ILE A 32 3.98 5.63 15.70
N ILE A 33 4.84 4.66 15.40
CA ILE A 33 4.68 3.77 14.23
C ILE A 33 3.35 3.01 14.34
N GLY A 34 3.06 2.42 15.50
CA GLY A 34 1.80 1.73 15.75
C GLY A 34 0.57 2.62 15.58
N VAL A 35 0.61 3.86 16.09
CA VAL A 35 -0.47 4.84 15.90
C VAL A 35 -0.64 5.20 14.43
N MET A 36 0.45 5.45 13.70
CA MET A 36 0.41 5.77 12.27
C MET A 36 -0.18 4.63 11.45
N SER A 37 0.24 3.38 11.71
CA SER A 37 -0.33 2.20 11.04
C SER A 37 -1.82 2.07 11.32
N ALA A 38 -2.25 2.21 12.58
CA ALA A 38 -3.66 2.13 12.95
C ALA A 38 -4.50 3.23 12.26
N CYS A 39 -4.01 4.48 12.29
CA CYS A 39 -4.65 5.59 11.59
C CYS A 39 -4.74 5.31 10.08
N SER A 40 -3.66 4.83 9.46
CA SER A 40 -3.65 4.49 8.03
C SER A 40 -4.69 3.42 7.69
N THR A 41 -4.80 2.37 8.50
CA THR A 41 -5.83 1.32 8.32
C THR A 41 -7.24 1.89 8.44
N VAL A 42 -7.50 2.75 9.42
CA VAL A 42 -8.82 3.39 9.60
C VAL A 42 -9.15 4.27 8.39
N LEU A 43 -8.20 5.09 7.93
CA LEU A 43 -8.38 5.94 6.74
C LEU A 43 -8.68 5.07 5.52
N TYR A 44 -7.93 3.99 5.30
CA TYR A 44 -8.20 3.05 4.21
C TYR A 44 -9.62 2.46 4.29
N LEU A 45 -10.05 1.97 5.46
CA LEU A 45 -11.38 1.39 5.65
C LEU A 45 -12.52 2.39 5.38
N ILE A 46 -12.30 3.66 5.70
CA ILE A 46 -13.29 4.73 5.47
C ILE A 46 -13.29 5.19 4.00
N PHE A 47 -12.12 5.43 3.42
CA PHE A 47 -12.01 6.06 2.10
C PHE A 47 -12.12 5.06 0.94
N SER A 48 -11.66 3.82 1.08
CA SER A 48 -11.75 2.83 0.01
C SER A 48 -13.18 2.59 -0.52
N PRO A 49 -14.24 2.44 0.32
CA PRO A 49 -15.61 2.28 -0.19
C PRO A 49 -16.16 3.55 -0.85
N MET A 50 -15.55 4.71 -0.62
CA MET A 50 -15.95 5.97 -1.28
C MET A 50 -15.22 6.17 -2.61
N ILE A 51 -13.92 5.87 -2.65
CA ILE A 51 -13.05 6.09 -3.82
C ILE A 51 -13.32 5.05 -4.91
N ILE A 52 -13.53 3.77 -4.58
CA ILE A 52 -13.75 2.71 -5.58
C ILE A 52 -14.96 3.02 -6.49
N PRO A 53 -16.16 3.35 -5.95
CA PRO A 53 -17.29 3.72 -6.79
C PRO A 53 -17.04 4.99 -7.61
N LEU A 54 -16.32 5.97 -7.06
CA LEU A 54 -15.98 7.19 -7.79
C LEU A 54 -15.09 6.90 -9.01
N LEU A 55 -14.10 6.02 -8.86
CA LEU A 55 -13.25 5.57 -9.97
C LEU A 55 -14.07 4.79 -10.99
N ASN A 56 -14.82 3.77 -10.57
CA ASN A 56 -15.62 2.93 -11.47
C ASN A 56 -16.76 3.68 -12.19
N ARG A 57 -17.21 4.83 -11.67
CA ARG A 57 -18.19 5.71 -12.36
C ARG A 57 -17.57 6.49 -13.51
N ARG A 58 -16.26 6.75 -13.46
CA ARG A 58 -15.55 7.60 -14.43
C ARG A 58 -14.64 6.81 -15.36
N LEU A 59 -14.21 5.63 -14.93
CA LEU A 59 -13.21 4.80 -15.57
C LEU A 59 -13.68 3.34 -15.59
N ASN A 60 -13.20 2.57 -16.57
CA ASN A 60 -13.40 1.13 -16.57
C ASN A 60 -12.52 0.47 -15.49
N ALA A 61 -12.78 -0.80 -15.15
CA ALA A 61 -12.04 -1.52 -14.11
C ALA A 61 -10.52 -1.55 -14.37
N ARG A 62 -10.11 -1.78 -15.64
CA ARG A 62 -8.69 -1.77 -16.06
C ARG A 62 -8.04 -0.40 -15.85
N ASP A 63 -8.72 0.66 -16.26
CA ASP A 63 -8.20 2.03 -16.17
C ASP A 63 -8.14 2.49 -14.71
N SER A 64 -9.15 2.14 -13.92
CA SER A 64 -9.17 2.37 -12.47
C SER A 64 -7.99 1.70 -11.77
N LEU A 65 -7.74 0.42 -12.09
CA LEU A 65 -6.59 -0.31 -11.56
C LEU A 65 -5.28 0.36 -11.99
N SER A 66 -5.16 0.74 -13.26
CA SER A 66 -3.95 1.37 -13.81
C SER A 66 -3.64 2.71 -13.14
N VAL A 67 -4.64 3.56 -12.92
CA VAL A 67 -4.49 4.86 -12.24
C VAL A 67 -4.09 4.69 -10.78
N VAL A 68 -4.67 3.70 -10.08
CA VAL A 68 -4.33 3.44 -8.68
C VAL A 68 -2.92 2.86 -8.55
N VAL A 69 -2.54 1.92 -9.43
CA VAL A 69 -1.18 1.35 -9.49
C VAL A 69 -0.15 2.41 -9.90
N ALA A 70 -0.51 3.40 -10.71
CA ALA A 70 0.39 4.50 -11.07
C ALA A 70 0.81 5.37 -9.86
N ALA A 71 0.16 5.25 -8.70
CA ALA A 71 0.61 5.90 -7.48
C ALA A 71 1.88 5.25 -6.88
N LEU A 72 2.15 3.98 -7.16
CA LEU A 72 3.35 3.25 -6.67
C LEU A 72 4.68 3.94 -6.98
N PRO A 73 4.99 4.32 -8.25
CA PRO A 73 6.25 5.00 -8.53
C PRO A 73 6.36 6.35 -7.82
N VAL A 74 5.25 7.08 -7.70
CA VAL A 74 5.21 8.37 -6.99
C VAL A 74 5.49 8.17 -5.49
N GLU A 75 4.81 7.21 -4.89
CA GLU A 75 5.02 6.79 -3.50
C GLU A 75 6.47 6.36 -3.26
N SER A 76 7.05 5.58 -4.17
CA SER A 76 8.42 5.08 -4.06
C SER A 76 9.45 6.20 -4.15
N LEU A 77 9.21 7.22 -4.98
CA LEU A 77 10.07 8.41 -5.08
C LEU A 77 9.99 9.32 -3.85
N ILE A 78 8.90 9.26 -3.08
CA ILE A 78 8.78 10.03 -1.83
C ILE A 78 9.67 9.44 -0.73
N VAL A 79 9.96 8.14 -0.74
CA VAL A 79 10.82 7.49 0.26
C VAL A 79 12.18 8.18 0.43
N PRO A 80 13.02 8.34 -0.61
CA PRO A 80 14.31 9.03 -0.46
C PRO A 80 14.16 10.50 -0.06
N ILE A 81 13.06 11.17 -0.47
CA ILE A 81 12.76 12.54 -0.05
C ILE A 81 12.42 12.60 1.44
N ALA A 82 11.65 11.63 1.94
CA ALA A 82 11.31 11.51 3.36
C ALA A 82 12.55 11.22 4.22
N GLN A 83 13.47 10.37 3.73
CA GLN A 83 14.76 10.10 4.38
C GLN A 83 15.64 11.36 4.39
N ALA A 84 15.73 12.09 3.29
CA ALA A 84 16.45 13.37 3.25
C ALA A 84 15.80 14.42 4.17
N ALA A 85 14.46 14.51 4.21
CA ALA A 85 13.71 15.39 5.09
C ALA A 85 13.94 15.07 6.58
N ALA A 86 14.14 13.79 6.93
CA ALA A 86 14.47 13.39 8.29
C ALA A 86 15.76 14.03 8.82
N THR A 87 16.74 14.26 7.94
CA THR A 87 17.98 14.97 8.31
C THR A 87 17.77 16.46 8.63
N GLN A 88 16.67 17.06 8.14
CA GLN A 88 16.33 18.47 8.35
C GLN A 88 15.43 18.70 9.58
N GLY A 89 14.94 17.63 10.20
CA GLY A 89 14.14 17.66 11.44
C GLY A 89 12.70 17.23 11.27
N ARG A 90 12.01 17.07 12.40
CA ARG A 90 10.73 16.37 12.51
C ARG A 90 9.59 16.98 11.68
N MET A 91 9.53 18.30 11.56
CA MET A 91 8.46 18.96 10.81
C MET A 91 8.47 18.53 9.33
N TRP A 92 9.66 18.48 8.71
CA TRP A 92 9.80 18.04 7.33
C TRP A 92 9.47 16.56 7.16
N THR A 93 9.88 15.72 8.11
CA THR A 93 9.51 14.30 8.13
C THR A 93 8.00 14.10 8.17
N TRP A 94 7.31 14.83 9.05
CA TRP A 94 5.86 14.76 9.18
C TRP A 94 5.14 15.22 7.91
N SER A 95 5.62 16.28 7.26
CA SER A 95 5.07 16.74 5.98
C SER A 95 5.18 15.68 4.89
N MET A 96 6.32 14.98 4.80
CA MET A 96 6.49 13.90 3.81
C MET A 96 5.59 12.70 4.13
N LEU A 97 5.48 12.32 5.40
CA LEU A 97 4.59 11.24 5.84
C LEU A 97 3.11 11.55 5.60
N ALA A 98 2.71 12.82 5.74
CA ALA A 98 1.36 13.27 5.43
C ALA A 98 1.00 13.15 3.94
N VAL A 99 1.99 13.11 3.04
CA VAL A 99 1.79 12.86 1.61
C VAL A 99 1.91 11.36 1.29
N GLN A 100 2.89 10.68 1.89
CA GLN A 100 3.16 9.26 1.64
C GLN A 100 2.00 8.36 2.10
N LEU A 101 1.44 8.59 3.30
CA LEU A 101 0.37 7.73 3.84
C LEU A 101 -0.93 7.75 3.02
N PRO A 102 -1.43 8.91 2.55
CA PRO A 102 -2.57 8.93 1.63
C PRO A 102 -2.29 8.24 0.30
N LEU A 103 -1.10 8.44 -0.28
CA LEU A 103 -0.73 7.76 -1.54
C LEU A 103 -0.66 6.25 -1.36
N TYR A 104 -0.11 5.78 -0.24
CA TYR A 104 -0.12 4.38 0.14
C TYR A 104 -1.55 3.83 0.22
N ASN A 105 -2.42 4.49 0.97
CA ASN A 105 -3.82 4.08 1.11
C ASN A 105 -4.57 4.12 -0.22
N TYR A 106 -4.22 5.06 -1.11
CA TYR A 106 -4.77 5.12 -2.45
C TYR A 106 -4.31 3.93 -3.29
N HIS A 107 -3.00 3.67 -3.37
CA HIS A 107 -2.44 2.49 -4.04
C HIS A 107 -3.06 1.18 -3.51
N LEU A 108 -3.29 1.05 -2.20
CA LEU A 108 -3.93 -0.14 -1.60
C LEU A 108 -5.33 -0.45 -2.16
N ILE A 109 -6.02 0.53 -2.74
CA ILE A 109 -7.32 0.30 -3.41
C ILE A 109 -7.16 -0.60 -4.63
N GLY A 110 -5.97 -0.64 -5.24
CA GLY A 110 -5.65 -1.48 -6.38
C GLY A 110 -5.89 -2.96 -6.10
N TRP A 111 -5.74 -3.41 -4.85
CA TRP A 111 -6.06 -4.79 -4.45
C TRP A 111 -7.54 -5.11 -4.60
N SER A 112 -8.41 -4.27 -4.05
CA SER A 112 -9.86 -4.47 -4.16
C SER A 112 -10.34 -4.45 -5.61
N LEU A 113 -9.72 -3.60 -6.44
CA LEU A 113 -9.98 -3.56 -7.87
C LEU A 113 -9.45 -4.81 -8.59
N ASN A 114 -8.25 -5.28 -8.24
CA ASN A 114 -7.66 -6.51 -8.76
C ASN A 114 -8.51 -7.74 -8.42
N ASP A 115 -8.99 -7.87 -7.18
CA ASP A 115 -9.86 -8.98 -6.77
C ASP A 115 -11.15 -9.01 -7.60
N THR A 116 -11.74 -7.83 -7.85
CA THR A 116 -12.92 -7.70 -8.73
C THR A 116 -12.59 -8.13 -10.15
N TRP A 117 -11.40 -7.79 -10.64
CA TRP A 117 -10.95 -8.13 -11.99
C TRP A 117 -10.66 -9.63 -12.15
N VAL A 118 -10.00 -10.24 -11.16
CA VAL A 118 -9.78 -11.69 -11.08
C VAL A 118 -11.11 -12.43 -11.06
N ALA A 119 -12.08 -11.95 -10.28
CA ALA A 119 -13.41 -12.55 -10.26
C ALA A 119 -14.09 -12.50 -11.64
N ALA A 120 -13.96 -11.38 -12.36
CA ALA A 120 -14.48 -11.23 -13.72
C ALA A 120 -13.81 -12.18 -14.73
N CYS A 121 -12.51 -12.48 -14.57
CA CYS A 121 -11.81 -13.43 -15.45
C CYS A 121 -12.38 -14.86 -15.37
N PHE A 122 -13.03 -15.23 -14.25
CA PHE A 122 -13.62 -16.55 -14.03
C PHE A 122 -15.15 -16.56 -14.10
N GLU A 123 -15.79 -15.51 -14.62
CA GLU A 123 -17.25 -15.42 -14.71
C GLU A 123 -17.88 -16.61 -15.46
N TYR A 124 -17.21 -17.10 -16.50
CA TYR A 124 -17.64 -18.26 -17.30
C TYR A 124 -17.16 -19.61 -16.77
N PHE A 125 -16.29 -19.63 -15.76
CA PHE A 125 -15.71 -20.84 -15.14
C PHE A 125 -15.68 -20.70 -13.62
N PRO A 126 -16.85 -20.59 -12.96
CA PRO A 126 -16.94 -20.28 -11.52
C PRO A 126 -16.26 -21.33 -10.63
N GLU A 127 -16.17 -22.58 -11.08
CA GLU A 127 -15.46 -23.66 -10.40
C GLU A 127 -13.94 -23.41 -10.29
N LEU A 128 -13.37 -22.59 -11.18
CA LEU A 128 -11.95 -22.24 -11.16
C LEU A 128 -11.65 -20.99 -10.34
N LEU A 129 -12.67 -20.21 -9.95
CA LEU A 129 -12.50 -18.95 -9.22
C LEU A 129 -11.68 -19.13 -7.94
N ALA A 130 -12.00 -20.15 -7.14
CA ALA A 130 -11.31 -20.41 -5.87
C ALA A 130 -9.82 -20.70 -6.09
N SER A 131 -9.49 -21.52 -7.09
CA SER A 131 -8.11 -21.84 -7.47
C SER A 131 -7.38 -20.61 -8.01
N GLY A 132 -8.03 -19.83 -8.87
CA GLY A 132 -7.48 -18.58 -9.41
C GLY A 132 -7.17 -17.56 -8.31
N SER A 133 -8.10 -17.32 -7.38
CA SER A 133 -7.88 -16.46 -6.22
C SER A 133 -6.75 -16.99 -5.32
N ALA A 134 -6.65 -18.31 -5.13
CA ALA A 134 -5.56 -18.91 -4.36
C ALA A 134 -4.19 -18.63 -4.99
N PHE A 135 -4.05 -18.74 -6.31
CA PHE A 135 -2.80 -18.38 -7.02
C PHE A 135 -2.43 -16.91 -6.83
N VAL A 136 -3.39 -15.99 -6.96
CA VAL A 136 -3.16 -14.55 -6.74
C VAL A 136 -2.73 -14.27 -5.30
N MET A 137 -3.35 -14.94 -4.31
CA MET A 137 -2.96 -14.82 -2.91
C MET A 137 -1.55 -15.34 -2.63
N ILE A 138 -1.15 -16.47 -3.24
CA ILE A 138 0.20 -17.03 -3.12
C ILE A 138 1.22 -16.07 -3.73
N ALA A 139 0.97 -15.57 -4.95
CA ALA A 139 1.85 -14.61 -5.61
C ALA A 139 2.04 -13.36 -4.75
N GLY A 140 0.96 -12.80 -4.22
CA GLY A 140 1.04 -11.67 -3.31
C GLY A 140 1.78 -12.00 -2.01
N ALA A 141 1.65 -13.22 -1.46
CA ALA A 141 2.37 -13.63 -0.25
C ALA A 141 3.88 -13.74 -0.48
N VAL A 142 4.29 -14.27 -1.62
CA VAL A 142 5.70 -14.36 -2.03
C VAL A 142 6.29 -12.97 -2.18
N GLU A 143 5.61 -12.06 -2.87
CA GLU A 143 6.02 -10.66 -3.00
C GLU A 143 6.21 -10.00 -1.61
N ARG A 144 5.29 -10.25 -0.67
CA ARG A 144 5.40 -9.75 0.71
C ARG A 144 6.59 -10.30 1.49
N GLY A 145 6.93 -11.57 1.29
CA GLY A 145 8.08 -12.18 1.93
C GLY A 145 9.41 -11.70 1.35
N LEU A 146 9.47 -11.53 0.03
CA LEU A 146 10.70 -11.17 -0.68
C LEU A 146 10.96 -9.66 -0.67
N GLY A 147 9.92 -8.82 -0.69
CA GLY A 147 10.06 -7.37 -0.76
C GLY A 147 11.03 -6.81 0.28
N PRO A 148 10.78 -6.99 1.59
CA PRO A 148 11.67 -6.56 2.66
C PRO A 148 13.09 -7.15 2.57
N VAL A 149 13.22 -8.39 2.08
CA VAL A 149 14.52 -9.08 1.93
C VAL A 149 15.37 -8.49 0.80
N ILE A 150 14.73 -8.06 -0.29
CA ILE A 150 15.42 -7.45 -1.44
C ILE A 150 15.74 -5.96 -1.15
N SER A 151 14.87 -5.28 -0.41
CA SER A 151 14.99 -3.84 -0.15
C SER A 151 15.81 -3.48 1.09
N GLY A 152 16.04 -4.43 2.00
CA GLY A 152 16.81 -4.26 3.24
C GLY A 152 18.25 -4.70 3.07
#